data_AF-A0A942G8E5-F1
#
_entry.id   AF-A0A942G8E5-F1
#
_cell.length_a   1.000
_cell.length_b   1.000
_cell.length_c   1.000
_cell.angle_alpha   90.00
_cell.angle_beta   90.00
_cell.angle_gamma   90.00
#
_symmetry.space_group_name_H-M   'P 1'
#
loop_
_entity.id
_entity.type
_entity.pdbx_description
1 polymer ?
#
loop_
_entity_poly.entity_id
_entity_poly.type
_entity_poly.pdbx_seq_one_letter_code
_entity_poly.pdbx_strand_id
1 'polypeptide(L)'
;MSAGSVIVDVAIDQGGCVETIDRITTHSDPVYLKYDVVHYCVPNIPAAVPRSSTIALTNATLPYALDLATKGWKKAVCENPPLAKGINVLEGKVTCAGVAAAQGLETAYLSQFLT
;
A
#
# COMPACT_ATOMS: atom_id res chain seq x y z
N MET A 1 0.97 19.32 -23.05
CA MET A 1 2.09 19.90 -22.28
C MET A 1 3.19 20.30 -23.26
N SER A 2 4.18 21.11 -22.85
CA SER A 2 5.30 21.49 -23.71
C SER A 2 6.25 20.31 -23.96
N ALA A 3 6.85 20.25 -25.14
CA ALA A 3 7.88 19.25 -25.46
C ALA A 3 9.06 19.34 -24.47
N GLY A 4 9.54 18.17 -24.01
CA GLY A 4 10.61 18.03 -23.03
C GLY A 4 10.19 18.20 -21.57
N SER A 5 8.90 18.46 -21.30
CA SER A 5 8.38 18.45 -19.93
C SER A 5 8.36 17.03 -19.34
N VAL A 6 8.22 16.94 -18.02
CA VAL A 6 8.24 15.68 -17.27
C VAL A 6 6.98 15.53 -16.44
N ILE A 7 6.36 14.35 -16.48
CA ILE A 7 5.33 13.90 -15.55
C ILE A 7 5.95 12.84 -14.63
N VAL A 8 5.77 12.99 -13.33
CA VAL A 8 6.12 11.98 -12.32
C VAL A 8 4.82 11.58 -11.62
N ASP A 9 4.33 10.39 -11.91
CA ASP A 9 3.09 9.90 -11.29
C ASP A 9 3.42 9.01 -10.09
N VAL A 10 3.27 9.58 -8.90
CA VAL A 10 3.48 8.89 -7.62
C VAL A 10 2.29 8.01 -7.24
N ALA A 11 1.11 8.23 -7.83
CA ALA A 11 -0.09 7.41 -7.58
C ALA A 11 -0.09 6.12 -8.39
N ILE A 12 0.99 5.84 -9.13
CA ILE A 12 1.08 4.69 -10.03
C ILE A 12 0.92 3.34 -9.31
N ASP A 13 1.28 3.26 -8.03
CA ASP A 13 1.08 2.06 -7.17
C ASP A 13 -0.40 1.65 -7.06
N GLN A 14 -1.34 2.53 -7.40
CA GLN A 14 -2.80 2.29 -7.38
C GLN A 14 -3.46 2.52 -8.75
N GLY A 15 -2.69 2.42 -9.83
CA GLY A 15 -3.17 2.57 -11.21
C GLY A 15 -2.88 3.92 -11.86
N GLY A 16 -2.35 4.90 -11.11
CA GLY A 16 -1.98 6.22 -11.64
C GLY A 16 -3.15 7.21 -11.70
N CYS A 17 -2.82 8.49 -11.88
CA CYS A 17 -3.80 9.59 -11.97
C CYS A 17 -3.73 10.36 -13.30
N VAL A 18 -2.80 10.02 -14.19
CA VAL A 18 -2.64 10.66 -15.49
C VAL A 18 -3.01 9.70 -16.62
N GLU A 19 -4.06 10.03 -17.37
CA GLU A 19 -4.63 9.19 -18.45
C GLU A 19 -3.61 8.80 -19.54
N THR A 20 -2.63 9.66 -19.83
CA THR A 20 -1.62 9.36 -20.86
C THR A 20 -0.63 8.28 -20.44
N ILE A 21 -0.56 7.93 -19.16
CA ILE A 21 0.23 6.83 -18.64
C ILE A 21 -0.48 5.52 -18.95
N ASP A 22 0.11 4.74 -19.87
CA ASP A 22 -0.47 3.49 -20.36
C ASP A 22 0.30 2.25 -19.88
N ARG A 23 1.40 2.44 -19.15
CA ARG A 23 2.22 1.38 -18.58
C ARG A 23 3.02 1.91 -17.38
N ILE A 24 3.35 1.00 -16.47
CA ILE A 24 4.32 1.26 -15.40
C ILE A 24 5.75 1.16 -15.94
N THR A 25 6.68 1.83 -15.28
CA THR A 25 8.12 1.74 -15.53
C THR A 25 8.81 1.02 -14.36
N THR A 26 10.12 0.79 -14.45
CA THR A 26 10.88 0.09 -13.41
C THR A 26 12.06 0.92 -12.96
N HIS A 27 12.67 0.60 -11.82
CA HIS A 27 13.90 1.29 -11.39
C HIS A 27 15.05 1.16 -12.41
N SER A 28 15.10 0.07 -13.18
CA SER A 28 16.12 -0.14 -14.24
C SER A 28 15.80 0.58 -15.55
N ASP A 29 14.53 0.83 -15.82
CA ASP A 29 14.06 1.56 -17.01
C ASP A 29 12.92 2.51 -16.58
N PRO A 30 13.28 3.70 -16.05
CA PRO A 30 12.37 4.50 -15.22
C PRO A 30 11.52 5.51 -15.99
N VAL A 31 11.81 5.72 -17.28
CA VAL A 31 11.15 6.76 -18.06
C VAL A 31 10.87 6.32 -19.50
N TYR A 32 9.83 6.88 -20.09
CA TYR A 32 9.60 6.81 -21.52
C TYR A 32 9.06 8.14 -22.06
N LEU A 33 9.17 8.34 -23.38
CA LEU A 33 8.63 9.51 -24.06
C LEU A 33 7.27 9.19 -24.69
N LYS A 34 6.29 10.06 -24.45
CA LYS A 34 4.99 10.02 -25.12
C LYS A 34 4.47 11.43 -25.32
N TYR A 35 4.07 11.76 -26.55
CA TYR A 35 3.68 13.13 -26.96
C TYR A 35 4.74 14.18 -26.60
N ASP A 36 6.02 13.85 -26.77
CA ASP A 36 7.18 14.67 -26.39
C ASP A 36 7.26 15.04 -24.90
N VAL A 37 6.54 14.30 -24.04
CA VAL A 37 6.60 14.41 -22.58
C VAL A 37 7.27 13.17 -22.00
N VAL A 38 8.22 13.36 -21.10
CA VAL A 38 8.87 12.28 -20.36
C VAL A 38 7.94 11.84 -19.24
N HIS A 39 7.60 10.55 -19.19
CA HIS A 39 6.76 9.97 -18.16
C HIS A 39 7.62 9.10 -17.25
N TYR A 40 7.59 9.39 -15.94
CA TYR A 40 8.15 8.57 -14.88
C TYR A 40 7.01 7.94 -14.09
N CYS A 41 6.94 6.61 -14.09
CA CYS A 41 5.81 5.84 -13.58
C CYS A 41 6.30 4.61 -12.80
N VAL A 42 7.37 4.78 -12.01
CA VAL A 42 8.00 3.69 -11.28
C VAL A 42 7.21 3.44 -9.99
N PRO A 43 6.64 2.25 -9.78
CA PRO A 43 6.00 1.90 -8.51
C PRO A 43 7.06 1.68 -7.42
N ASN A 44 6.65 1.71 -6.15
CA ASN A 44 7.53 1.46 -5.02
C ASN A 44 8.82 2.31 -5.07
N ILE A 45 8.67 3.61 -5.31
CA ILE A 45 9.76 4.60 -5.31
C ILE A 45 10.61 4.54 -4.02
N PRO A 46 10.03 4.36 -2.81
CA PRO A 46 10.81 4.29 -1.57
C PRO A 46 11.88 3.19 -1.55
N ALA A 47 11.76 2.15 -2.38
CA ALA A 47 12.76 1.08 -2.50
C ALA A 47 14.10 1.57 -3.08
N ALA A 48 14.13 2.68 -3.82
CA ALA A 48 15.37 3.26 -4.33
C ALA A 48 16.24 3.88 -3.21
N VAL A 49 15.66 4.17 -2.04
CA VAL A 49 16.34 4.80 -0.90
C VAL A 49 16.21 3.94 0.37
N PRO A 50 16.67 2.67 0.34
CA PRO A 50 16.31 1.66 1.33
C PRO A 50 16.74 2.01 2.74
N ARG A 51 17.88 2.69 2.93
CA ARG A 51 18.33 3.14 4.26
C ARG A 51 17.32 4.09 4.90
N SER A 52 16.86 5.09 4.14
CA SER A 52 15.94 6.10 4.63
C SER A 52 14.53 5.56 4.79
N SER A 53 14.03 4.83 3.78
CA SER A 53 12.67 4.27 3.79
C SER A 53 12.49 3.17 4.82
N THR A 54 13.51 2.32 5.05
CA THR A 54 13.47 1.31 6.12
C THR A 54 13.33 1.97 7.47
N ILE A 55 14.20 2.93 7.82
CA ILE A 55 14.13 3.63 9.11
C ILE A 55 12.78 4.31 9.29
N ALA A 56 12.28 4.99 8.25
CA ALA A 56 10.98 5.67 8.30
C ALA A 56 9.82 4.68 8.54
N LEU A 57 9.77 3.58 7.78
CA LEU A 57 8.73 2.57 7.92
C LEU A 57 8.81 1.86 9.27
N THR A 58 9.99 1.41 9.68
CA THR A 58 10.16 0.67 10.95
C THR A 58 9.86 1.54 12.15
N ASN A 59 10.22 2.83 12.14
CA ASN A 59 9.85 3.74 13.24
C ASN A 59 8.33 3.87 13.39
N ALA A 60 7.58 3.85 12.28
CA ALA A 60 6.12 3.90 12.30
C ALA A 60 5.48 2.55 12.70
N THR A 61 6.06 1.42 12.29
CA THR A 61 5.45 0.08 12.48
C THR A 61 5.90 -0.64 13.74
N LEU A 62 7.07 -0.30 14.30
CA LEU A 62 7.66 -1.00 15.45
C LEU A 62 6.73 -1.05 16.68
N PRO A 63 5.99 0.02 17.06
CA PRO A 63 5.06 -0.07 18.19
C PRO A 63 3.99 -1.15 18.00
N TYR A 64 3.42 -1.26 16.79
CA TYR A 64 2.43 -2.28 16.45
C TYR A 64 3.02 -3.68 16.45
N ALA A 65 4.24 -3.83 15.93
CA ALA A 65 4.95 -5.11 15.94
C ALA A 65 5.21 -5.60 17.37
N LEU A 66 5.62 -4.71 18.28
CA LEU A 66 5.82 -5.02 19.70
C LEU A 66 4.50 -5.36 20.42
N ASP A 67 3.43 -4.62 20.16
CA ASP A 67 2.09 -4.94 20.68
C ASP A 67 1.66 -6.36 20.28
N LEU A 68 1.79 -6.70 18.99
CA LEU A 68 1.47 -8.03 18.48
C LEU A 68 2.35 -9.13 19.11
N ALA A 69 3.65 -8.88 19.22
CA ALA A 69 4.60 -9.85 19.75
C ALA A 69 4.40 -10.11 21.26
N THR A 70 4.03 -9.09 22.03
CA THR A 70 3.90 -9.19 23.49
C THR A 70 2.52 -9.67 23.94
N LYS A 71 1.46 -9.28 23.24
CA LYS A 71 0.06 -9.53 23.64
C LYS A 71 -0.61 -10.63 22.83
N GLY A 72 -0.03 -11.00 21.68
CA GLY A 72 -0.72 -11.78 20.65
C GLY A 72 -1.76 -10.94 19.90
N TRP A 73 -2.17 -11.41 18.72
CA TRP A 73 -3.02 -10.63 17.81
C TRP A 73 -4.37 -10.23 18.43
N LYS A 74 -5.06 -11.16 19.13
CA LYS A 74 -6.42 -10.93 19.62
C LYS A 74 -6.47 -9.80 20.63
N LYS A 75 -5.61 -9.86 21.66
CA LYS A 75 -5.53 -8.81 22.70
C LYS A 75 -5.01 -7.50 22.12
N ALA A 76 -3.98 -7.55 21.26
CA ALA A 76 -3.43 -6.35 20.63
C ALA A 76 -4.48 -5.60 19.80
N VAL A 77 -5.27 -6.30 18.98
CA VAL A 77 -6.35 -5.73 18.17
C VAL A 77 -7.48 -5.14 19.04
N CYS A 78 -7.87 -5.82 20.13
CA CYS A 78 -8.90 -5.29 21.04
C CYS A 78 -8.46 -3.99 21.73
N GLU A 79 -7.18 -3.87 22.08
CA GLU A 79 -6.63 -2.70 22.79
C GLU A 79 -6.17 -1.57 21.87
N ASN A 80 -5.94 -1.86 20.58
CA ASN A 80 -5.40 -0.91 19.59
C ASN A 80 -6.36 -0.80 18.37
N PRO A 81 -7.33 0.13 18.40
CA PRO A 81 -8.30 0.29 17.31
C PRO A 81 -7.68 0.59 15.93
N PRO A 82 -6.57 1.36 15.81
CA PRO A 82 -5.84 1.46 14.55
C PRO A 82 -5.35 0.11 14.02
N LEU A 83 -4.76 -0.74 14.88
CA LEU A 83 -4.32 -2.08 14.50
C LEU A 83 -5.48 -2.96 14.06
N ALA A 84 -6.64 -2.87 14.74
CA ALA A 84 -7.86 -3.60 14.37
C ALA A 84 -8.29 -3.31 12.92
N LYS A 85 -8.20 -2.05 12.48
CA LYS A 85 -8.53 -1.65 11.10
C LYS A 85 -7.57 -2.23 10.06
N GLY A 86 -6.39 -2.69 10.47
CA GLY A 86 -5.40 -3.31 9.59
C GLY A 86 -5.63 -4.80 9.29
N ILE A 87 -6.60 -5.44 9.95
CA ILE A 87 -6.90 -6.87 9.73
C ILE A 87 -7.70 -7.04 8.44
N ASN A 88 -7.07 -7.63 7.42
CA ASN A 88 -7.70 -7.92 6.14
C ASN A 88 -8.34 -9.31 6.07
N VAL A 89 -7.69 -10.31 6.66
CA VAL A 89 -8.13 -11.72 6.63
C VAL A 89 -7.92 -12.35 7.99
N LEU A 90 -8.90 -13.11 8.45
CA LEU A 90 -8.85 -13.84 9.71
C LEU A 90 -9.62 -15.16 9.58
N GLU A 91 -9.01 -16.27 10.00
CA GLU A 91 -9.61 -17.62 9.94
C GLU A 91 -10.24 -17.97 8.58
N GLY A 92 -9.57 -17.59 7.49
CA GLY A 92 -10.02 -17.85 6.11
C GLY A 92 -11.15 -16.93 5.62
N LYS A 93 -11.57 -15.94 6.41
CA LYS A 93 -12.61 -14.97 6.05
C LYS A 93 -12.00 -13.58 5.83
N VAL A 94 -12.54 -12.83 4.86
CA VAL A 94 -12.10 -11.46 4.56
C VAL A 94 -12.83 -10.49 5.49
N THR A 95 -12.09 -9.75 6.30
CA THR A 95 -12.64 -8.77 7.27
C THR A 95 -12.57 -7.33 6.76
N CYS A 96 -11.76 -7.08 5.73
CA CYS A 96 -11.69 -5.77 5.08
C CYS A 96 -12.71 -5.67 3.95
N ALA A 97 -13.70 -4.79 4.11
CA ALA A 97 -14.78 -4.59 3.14
C ALA A 97 -14.27 -4.19 1.75
N GLY A 98 -13.22 -3.35 1.67
CA GLY A 98 -12.64 -2.93 0.39
C GLY A 98 -12.03 -4.10 -0.38
N VAL A 99 -11.32 -5.00 0.32
CA VAL A 99 -10.74 -6.21 -0.28
C VAL A 99 -11.85 -7.18 -0.71
N ALA A 100 -12.85 -7.39 0.15
CA ALA A 100 -13.98 -8.27 -0.15
C ALA A 100 -14.73 -7.81 -1.40
N ALA A 101 -15.07 -6.51 -1.49
CA ALA A 101 -15.72 -5.92 -2.66
C ALA A 101 -14.87 -6.06 -3.93
N ALA A 102 -13.56 -5.77 -3.86
CA ALA A 102 -12.66 -5.87 -5.00
C ALA A 102 -12.50 -7.30 -5.53
N GLN A 103 -12.71 -8.31 -4.69
CA GLN A 103 -12.58 -9.73 -5.04
C GLN A 103 -13.92 -10.44 -5.21
N GLY A 104 -15.06 -9.75 -5.05
CA GLY A 104 -16.40 -10.36 -5.14
C GLY A 104 -16.70 -11.36 -4.00
N LEU A 105 -16.14 -11.14 -2.81
CA LEU A 105 -16.29 -12.00 -1.64
C LEU A 105 -17.18 -11.36 -0.57
N GLU A 106 -17.69 -12.16 0.36
CA GLU A 106 -18.43 -11.68 1.53
C GLU A 106 -17.49 -11.08 2.57
N THR A 107 -17.90 -9.98 3.22
CA THR A 107 -17.16 -9.38 4.34
C THR A 107 -17.63 -9.97 5.66
N ALA A 108 -16.71 -10.56 6.42
CA ALA A 108 -16.95 -10.96 7.80
C ALA A 108 -16.64 -9.80 8.77
N TYR A 109 -17.46 -9.62 9.80
CA TYR A 109 -17.18 -8.60 10.82
C TYR A 109 -16.12 -9.09 11.79
N LEU A 110 -15.08 -8.27 12.02
CA LEU A 110 -13.98 -8.61 12.93
C LEU A 110 -14.48 -8.95 14.35
N SER A 111 -15.58 -8.33 14.80
CA SER A 111 -16.21 -8.61 16.09
C SER A 111 -16.62 -10.07 16.28
N GLN A 112 -16.87 -10.82 15.20
CA GLN A 112 -17.23 -12.24 15.25
C GLN A 112 -16.09 -13.12 15.77
N PHE A 113 -14.84 -12.63 15.76
CA PHE A 113 -13.65 -13.38 16.15
C PHE A 113 -13.04 -12.87 17.47
N LEU A 114 -13.53 -11.76 18.00
CA LEU A 114 -12.99 -11.11 19.20
C LEU A 114 -13.71 -11.53 20.49
N THR A 115 -14.77 -12.33 20.39
CA THR A 115 -15.44 -13.00 21.53
C THR A 115 -14.54 -14.01 22.22
#